data_AF-A0A5B9DHB6-F1
#
_entry.id   AF-A0A5B9DHB6-F1
#
_cell.length_a   1.000
_cell.length_b   1.000
_cell.length_c   1.000
_cell.angle_alpha   90.00
_cell.angle_beta   90.00
_cell.angle_gamma   90.00
#
_symmetry.space_group_name_H-M   'P 1'
#
loop_
_entity.id
_entity.type
_entity.pdbx_description
1 polymer ?
#
loop_
_entity_poly.entity_id
_entity_poly.type
_entity_poly.pdbx_seq_one_letter_code
_entity_poly.pdbx_strand_id
1 'polypeptide(L)'
;MAKVAFMQLASCWGCHQSLLDAHLTLLHVIPEIEIVYWPAVVDFKLKHLENYEDNSVDVGFLEGFCRTEADLEHVHLMRRKCKVIVAIGACAVLGGCPGLANLFSIEELTERKFTDPEFVDPGSTVPDQHVSKFLDFIPDLHTVTKIDVDLPGCPPKTGNIIGLIATVLGQVKTVVNAEKSMCDVCPLETCLLDQDRLCYGPITASAVPLGRIESGYPVLGEFGLTKKVHNINAEKLFKKITAQPLSRKEVQQTVETLLMTLNTVPLGYLVGKADPIRAVKLDPDNLRTKLVNEKEIVDFTVEGYPEILNNIVGAAMGNLKDNPDYDDSAQTVCSQCERNVVDKEVIRYIRDYEGFPDQEKCLLVQGYVCMGPITKAGCGATCCNANSPCLGCYGPALNVDDFPSKAMSLFPSICRDDPENIKKFFSDPAGLFARFCVPTSSLGRKVEEN
;
A
#
# COMPACT_ATOMS: atom_id res chain seq x y z
N MET A 1 5.11 15.11 22.54
CA MET A 1 5.20 14.88 21.08
C MET A 1 5.56 13.42 20.86
N ALA A 2 5.16 12.82 19.75
CA ALA A 2 5.55 11.44 19.47
C ALA A 2 6.99 11.43 18.94
N LYS A 3 7.84 10.54 19.44
CA LYS A 3 9.23 10.39 18.99
C LYS A 3 9.27 9.63 17.68
N VAL A 4 9.83 10.26 16.66
CA VAL A 4 9.89 9.71 15.30
C VAL A 4 11.33 9.62 14.80
N ALA A 5 11.69 8.48 14.25
CA ALA A 5 12.96 8.26 13.56
C ALA A 5 12.73 7.99 12.07
N PHE A 6 13.50 8.64 11.21
CA PHE A 6 13.58 8.40 9.78
C PHE A 6 14.96 7.85 9.46
N MET A 7 14.99 6.58 9.03
CA MET A 7 16.22 5.89 8.64
C MET A 7 16.27 5.75 7.12
N GLN A 8 17.36 6.26 6.56
CA GLN A 8 17.73 6.04 5.17
C GLN A 8 18.70 4.86 5.09
N LEU A 9 18.33 3.82 4.37
CA LEU A 9 19.22 2.73 3.95
C LEU A 9 19.86 3.07 2.60
N ALA A 10 20.36 2.09 1.85
CA ALA A 10 20.65 2.27 0.44
C ALA A 10 19.36 2.73 -0.27
N SER A 11 19.38 3.95 -0.83
CA SER A 11 18.18 4.56 -1.40
C SER A 11 18.49 5.69 -2.39
N CYS A 12 17.45 6.19 -3.07
CA CYS A 12 17.52 7.38 -3.91
C CYS A 12 16.99 8.65 -3.22
N TRP A 13 16.59 8.54 -1.95
CA TRP A 13 15.98 9.62 -1.16
C TRP A 13 14.61 10.14 -1.65
N GLY A 14 14.05 9.55 -2.70
CA GLY A 14 12.79 10.02 -3.30
C GLY A 14 11.60 10.02 -2.33
N CYS A 15 11.53 9.08 -1.37
CA CYS A 15 10.44 9.05 -0.40
C CYS A 15 10.55 10.21 0.61
N HIS A 16 11.75 10.54 1.05
CA HIS A 16 11.99 11.71 1.90
C HIS A 16 11.71 13.01 1.16
N GLN A 17 12.11 13.12 -0.12
CA GLN A 17 11.74 14.27 -0.95
C GLN A 17 10.21 14.41 -1.07
N SER A 18 9.49 13.32 -1.31
CA SER A 18 8.01 13.34 -1.40
C SER A 18 7.34 13.79 -0.10
N LEU A 19 7.93 13.49 1.07
CA LEU A 19 7.49 14.04 2.35
C LEU A 19 7.72 15.57 2.42
N LEU A 20 8.89 16.03 1.97
CA LEU A 20 9.23 17.47 1.94
C LEU A 20 8.41 18.27 0.92
N ASP A 21 7.92 17.61 -0.14
CA ASP A 21 6.98 18.19 -1.12
C ASP A 21 5.60 18.51 -0.52
N ALA A 22 5.36 18.18 0.76
CA ALA A 22 4.18 18.68 1.47
C ALA A 22 4.28 20.19 1.75
N HIS A 23 5.45 20.80 1.55
CA HIS A 23 5.70 22.24 1.63
C HIS A 23 5.13 22.85 2.93
N LEU A 24 4.23 23.82 2.83
CA LEU A 24 3.61 24.49 3.98
C LEU A 24 2.77 23.54 4.84
N THR A 25 2.30 22.42 4.29
CA THR A 25 1.54 21.41 5.05
C THR A 25 2.41 20.79 6.16
N LEU A 26 3.73 20.74 6.00
CA LEU A 26 4.64 20.26 7.05
C LEU A 26 4.59 21.13 8.31
N LEU A 27 4.22 22.41 8.21
CA LEU A 27 4.07 23.28 9.38
C LEU A 27 3.00 22.77 10.35
N HIS A 28 2.06 21.94 9.87
CA HIS A 28 1.04 21.30 10.70
C HIS A 28 1.46 19.93 11.24
N VAL A 29 2.52 19.32 10.67
CA VAL A 29 2.98 17.97 11.02
C VAL A 29 4.21 18.01 11.92
N ILE A 30 5.20 18.84 11.59
CA ILE A 30 6.46 18.95 12.33
C ILE A 30 6.24 19.28 13.82
N PRO A 31 5.35 20.23 14.21
CA PRO A 31 5.13 20.53 15.62
C PRO A 31 4.53 19.35 16.42
N GLU A 32 3.94 18.37 15.74
CA GLU A 32 3.31 17.23 16.40
C GLU A 32 4.31 16.09 16.67
N ILE A 33 5.49 16.13 16.06
CA ILE A 33 6.52 15.09 16.14
C ILE A 33 7.83 15.60 16.73
N GLU A 34 8.47 14.76 17.52
CA GLU A 34 9.84 14.95 17.97
C GLU A 34 10.74 14.09 17.08
N ILE A 35 11.46 14.71 16.15
CA ILE A 35 12.38 14.00 15.25
C ILE A 35 13.64 13.66 16.04
N VAL A 36 13.78 12.41 16.44
CA VAL A 36 14.93 11.92 17.23
C VAL A 36 16.10 11.46 16.35
N TYR A 37 15.81 11.15 15.09
CA TYR A 37 16.81 10.76 14.11
C TYR A 37 16.26 11.01 12.70
N TRP A 38 16.95 11.83 11.92
CA TRP A 38 16.73 12.00 10.48
C TRP A 38 17.98 12.66 9.87
N PRO A 39 18.95 11.87 9.37
CA PRO A 39 20.29 12.39 9.05
C PRO A 39 20.33 13.55 8.06
N ALA A 40 19.32 13.66 7.21
CA ALA A 40 19.22 14.71 6.19
C ALA A 40 18.68 16.05 6.74
N VAL A 41 17.98 16.04 7.88
CA VAL A 41 17.22 17.19 8.39
C VAL A 41 17.72 17.66 9.75
N VAL A 42 18.23 16.75 10.59
CA VAL A 42 18.74 17.05 11.94
C VAL A 42 20.14 16.50 12.13
N ASP A 43 20.93 17.14 13.00
CA ASP A 43 22.33 16.78 13.23
C ASP A 43 22.56 15.52 14.10
N PHE A 44 21.48 14.86 14.54
CA PHE A 44 21.56 13.62 15.30
C PHE A 44 22.21 12.50 14.49
N LYS A 45 23.45 12.17 14.86
CA LYS A 45 24.22 11.04 14.33
C LYS A 45 23.70 9.69 14.82
N LEU A 46 24.07 8.60 14.15
CA LEU A 46 23.63 7.23 14.48
C LEU A 46 23.80 6.87 15.96
N LYS A 47 24.94 7.23 16.57
CA LYS A 47 25.20 7.04 18.01
C LYS A 47 24.15 7.63 18.95
N HIS A 48 23.45 8.69 18.53
CA HIS A 48 22.36 9.26 19.34
C HIS A 48 21.17 8.32 19.35
N LEU A 49 20.81 7.74 18.19
CA LEU A 49 19.74 6.73 18.09
C LEU A 49 20.10 5.45 18.85
N GLU A 50 21.37 5.02 18.80
CA GLU A 50 21.87 3.86 19.56
C GLU A 50 21.69 4.02 21.08
N ASN A 51 21.87 5.24 21.58
CA ASN A 51 21.77 5.59 23.00
C ASN A 51 20.33 5.74 23.52
N TYR A 52 19.31 5.77 22.64
CA TYR A 52 17.92 5.72 23.11
C TYR A 52 17.64 4.35 23.75
N GLU A 53 16.79 4.32 24.77
CA GLU A 53 16.32 3.05 25.34
C GLU A 53 15.56 2.24 24.28
N ASP A 54 15.63 0.91 24.36
CA ASP A 54 14.89 0.04 23.45
C ASP A 54 13.38 0.27 23.59
N ASN A 55 12.65 0.21 22.47
CA ASN A 55 11.23 0.56 22.38
C ASN A 55 10.85 1.97 22.89
N SER A 56 11.79 2.92 22.97
CA SER A 56 11.50 4.30 23.41
C SER A 56 11.14 5.27 22.29
N VAL A 57 11.37 4.90 21.03
CA VAL A 57 10.94 5.67 19.85
C VAL A 57 9.56 5.18 19.42
N ASP A 58 8.60 6.08 19.24
CA ASP A 58 7.22 5.67 18.96
C ASP A 58 7.05 5.10 17.55
N VAL A 59 7.66 5.75 16.56
CA VAL A 59 7.54 5.36 15.15
C VAL A 59 8.89 5.48 14.45
N GLY A 60 9.28 4.43 13.74
CA GLY A 60 10.44 4.42 12.85
C GLY A 60 10.00 4.25 11.39
N PHE A 61 10.47 5.12 10.51
CA PHE A 61 10.29 5.01 9.06
C PHE A 61 11.56 4.46 8.42
N LEU A 62 11.45 3.36 7.70
CA LEU A 62 12.53 2.73 6.93
C LEU A 62 12.37 3.06 5.44
N GLU A 63 13.31 3.82 4.90
CA GLU A 63 13.38 4.22 3.49
C GLU A 63 14.56 3.51 2.81
N GLY A 64 14.33 2.94 1.62
CA GLY A 64 15.38 2.25 0.87
C GLY A 64 15.37 0.73 1.03
N PHE A 65 16.50 0.10 0.73
CA PHE A 65 16.68 -1.36 0.70
C PHE A 65 18.01 -1.73 1.36
N CYS A 66 18.20 -3.00 1.72
CA CYS A 66 19.47 -3.47 2.28
C CYS A 66 20.42 -3.90 1.15
N ARG A 67 21.52 -3.19 0.95
CA ARG A 67 22.57 -3.56 -0.02
C ARG A 67 23.88 -3.94 0.65
N THR A 68 24.10 -3.45 1.85
CA THR A 68 25.32 -3.63 2.64
C THR A 68 25.02 -4.19 4.03
N GLU A 69 26.05 -4.68 4.71
CA GLU A 69 25.97 -5.13 6.11
C GLU A 69 25.47 -4.00 7.04
N ALA A 70 25.92 -2.75 6.82
CA ALA A 70 25.45 -1.61 7.60
C ALA A 70 23.95 -1.34 7.43
N ASP A 71 23.38 -1.55 6.24
CA ASP A 71 21.94 -1.41 6.05
C ASP A 71 21.17 -2.42 6.91
N LEU A 72 21.64 -3.67 7.01
CA LEU A 72 21.03 -4.69 7.87
C LEU A 72 21.12 -4.28 9.34
N GLU A 73 22.29 -3.81 9.78
CA GLU A 73 22.49 -3.33 11.15
C GLU A 73 21.56 -2.17 11.48
N HIS A 74 21.38 -1.21 10.56
CA HIS A 74 20.46 -0.08 10.70
C HIS A 74 19.00 -0.53 10.82
N VAL A 75 18.57 -1.51 10.01
CA VAL A 75 17.22 -2.08 10.09
C VAL A 75 16.98 -2.74 11.44
N HIS A 76 17.92 -3.56 11.90
CA HIS A 76 17.82 -4.19 13.22
C HIS A 76 17.86 -3.17 14.37
N LEU A 77 18.68 -2.12 14.24
CA LEU A 77 18.72 -1.02 15.20
C LEU A 77 17.36 -0.32 15.27
N MET A 78 16.82 0.08 14.12
CA MET A 78 15.50 0.71 14.04
C MET A 78 14.44 -0.17 14.69
N ARG A 79 14.43 -1.47 14.38
CA ARG A 79 13.47 -2.40 14.99
C ARG A 79 13.58 -2.48 16.51
N ARG A 80 14.81 -2.51 17.06
CA ARG A 80 15.02 -2.52 18.53
C ARG A 80 14.57 -1.22 19.20
N LYS A 81 14.79 -0.08 18.55
CA LYS A 81 14.50 1.24 19.14
C LYS A 81 13.05 1.68 18.99
N CYS A 82 12.38 1.28 17.91
CA CYS A 82 11.04 1.77 17.57
C CYS A 82 9.93 0.78 17.98
N LYS A 83 8.81 1.30 18.49
CA LYS A 83 7.59 0.51 18.80
C LYS A 83 6.88 0.08 17.52
N VAL A 84 6.76 1.00 16.56
CA VAL A 84 6.16 0.76 15.23
C VAL A 84 7.21 1.00 14.16
N ILE A 85 7.34 0.10 13.19
CA ILE A 85 8.16 0.27 11.99
C ILE A 85 7.28 0.37 10.75
N VAL A 86 7.49 1.44 9.99
CA VAL A 86 6.85 1.72 8.73
C VAL A 86 7.87 1.59 7.60
N ALA A 87 7.66 0.68 6.66
CA ALA A 87 8.42 0.66 5.41
C ALA A 87 7.82 1.67 4.43
N ILE A 88 8.64 2.62 3.95
CA ILE A 88 8.19 3.68 3.05
C ILE A 88 8.85 3.58 1.67
N GLY A 89 8.00 3.35 0.67
CA GLY A 89 8.33 3.30 -0.75
C GLY A 89 8.61 1.91 -1.29
N ALA A 90 8.62 1.82 -2.61
CA ALA A 90 8.80 0.56 -3.35
C ALA A 90 10.10 -0.16 -2.99
N CYS A 91 11.17 0.56 -2.66
CA CYS A 91 12.42 -0.06 -2.23
C CYS A 91 12.27 -0.81 -0.91
N ALA A 92 11.64 -0.19 0.09
CA ALA A 92 11.49 -0.81 1.41
C ALA A 92 10.43 -1.91 1.41
N VAL A 93 9.36 -1.71 0.63
CA VAL A 93 8.23 -2.65 0.57
C VAL A 93 8.48 -3.82 -0.38
N LEU A 94 9.18 -3.59 -1.49
CA LEU A 94 9.29 -4.56 -2.61
C LEU A 94 10.74 -4.83 -3.05
N GLY A 95 11.72 -4.08 -2.56
CA GLY A 95 13.11 -4.10 -3.05
C GLY A 95 13.40 -3.06 -4.15
N GLY A 96 12.38 -2.57 -4.84
CA GLY A 96 12.47 -1.47 -5.81
C GLY A 96 13.29 -1.79 -7.06
N CYS A 97 13.58 -0.77 -7.87
CA CYS A 97 14.44 -0.90 -9.06
C CYS A 97 15.81 -1.54 -8.78
N PRO A 98 16.49 -1.22 -7.66
CA PRO A 98 17.76 -1.85 -7.33
C PRO A 98 17.67 -3.36 -7.16
N GLY A 99 16.49 -3.90 -6.82
CA GLY A 99 16.23 -5.33 -6.72
C GLY A 99 16.56 -6.13 -7.99
N LEU A 100 16.53 -5.52 -9.17
CA LEU A 100 16.98 -6.15 -10.43
C LEU A 100 18.43 -6.63 -10.36
N ALA A 101 19.25 -6.04 -9.49
CA ALA A 101 20.63 -6.49 -9.24
C ALA A 101 20.69 -7.95 -8.78
N ASN A 102 19.64 -8.48 -8.16
CA ASN A 102 19.58 -9.89 -7.75
C ASN A 102 19.61 -10.88 -8.92
N LEU A 103 19.40 -10.43 -10.16
CA LEU A 103 19.53 -11.26 -11.35
C LEU A 103 21.00 -11.53 -11.75
N PHE A 104 21.95 -10.92 -11.04
CA PHE A 104 23.39 -11.02 -11.24
C PHE A 104 24.08 -11.39 -9.91
N SER A 105 25.27 -11.99 -9.99
CA SER A 105 26.10 -12.22 -8.81
C SER A 105 26.73 -10.91 -8.33
N ILE A 106 27.18 -10.87 -7.07
CA ILE A 106 27.81 -9.66 -6.54
C ILE A 106 29.15 -9.37 -7.24
N GLU A 107 29.86 -10.40 -7.70
CA GLU A 107 31.08 -10.31 -8.50
C GLU A 107 30.79 -9.62 -9.84
N GLU A 108 29.78 -10.09 -10.58
CA GLU A 108 29.37 -9.48 -11.86
C GLU A 108 29.02 -7.98 -11.68
N LEU A 109 28.28 -7.65 -10.61
CA LEU A 109 27.87 -6.28 -10.33
C LEU A 109 29.05 -5.37 -9.95
N THR A 110 29.97 -5.86 -9.12
CA THR A 110 31.12 -5.09 -8.65
C THR A 110 32.16 -4.93 -9.75
N GLU A 111 32.42 -5.97 -10.54
CA GLU A 111 33.25 -5.90 -11.74
C GLU A 111 32.68 -4.86 -12.72
N ARG A 112 31.38 -4.96 -13.02
CA ARG A 112 30.70 -4.02 -13.92
C ARG A 112 30.79 -2.56 -13.46
N LYS A 113 30.90 -2.31 -12.15
CA LYS A 113 30.94 -0.96 -11.57
C LYS A 113 32.35 -0.40 -11.41
N PHE A 114 33.29 -1.24 -10.98
CA PHE A 114 34.60 -0.78 -10.49
C PHE A 114 35.77 -1.14 -11.40
N THR A 115 35.60 -2.01 -12.40
CA THR A 115 36.72 -2.46 -13.25
C THR A 115 36.40 -2.48 -14.75
N ASP A 116 35.19 -2.89 -15.14
CA ASP A 116 34.77 -3.01 -16.55
C ASP A 116 34.53 -1.67 -17.29
N PRO A 117 34.00 -0.58 -16.68
CA PRO A 117 33.71 0.63 -17.42
C PRO A 117 34.96 1.28 -18.04
N GLU A 118 34.84 1.76 -19.28
CA GLU A 118 35.93 2.39 -20.06
C GLU A 118 36.61 3.59 -19.36
N PHE A 119 35.94 4.18 -18.36
CA PHE A 119 36.40 5.38 -17.65
C PHE A 119 37.00 5.08 -16.27
N VAL A 120 37.22 3.80 -15.95
CA VAL A 120 37.89 3.39 -14.71
C VAL A 120 39.40 3.45 -14.87
N ASP A 121 40.10 3.96 -13.85
CA ASP A 121 41.56 4.02 -13.86
C ASP A 121 42.18 2.60 -13.89
N PRO A 122 43.20 2.35 -14.73
CA PRO A 122 43.87 1.06 -14.78
C PRO A 122 44.38 0.62 -13.41
N GLY A 123 44.02 -0.60 -13.00
CA GLY A 123 44.40 -1.16 -11.70
C GLY A 123 43.45 -0.82 -10.54
N SER A 124 42.31 -0.18 -10.83
CA SER A 124 41.23 -0.01 -9.85
C SER A 124 40.73 -1.36 -9.33
N THR A 125 40.39 -1.43 -8.05
CA THR A 125 39.81 -2.60 -7.40
C THR A 125 38.52 -2.20 -6.68
N VAL A 126 37.72 -3.19 -6.30
CA VAL A 126 36.55 -2.96 -5.43
C VAL A 126 37.01 -2.31 -4.12
N PRO A 127 36.46 -1.15 -3.72
CA PRO A 127 36.83 -0.51 -2.46
C PRO A 127 36.49 -1.38 -1.25
N ASP A 128 37.44 -1.52 -0.33
CA ASP A 128 37.31 -2.33 0.89
C ASP A 128 37.67 -1.58 2.19
N GLN A 129 38.22 -0.36 2.09
CA GLN A 129 38.60 0.47 3.23
C GLN A 129 37.49 1.47 3.59
N HIS A 130 37.11 1.51 4.87
CA HIS A 130 36.10 2.44 5.43
C HIS A 130 34.72 2.38 4.76
N VAL A 131 34.41 1.27 4.10
CA VAL A 131 33.11 1.01 3.47
C VAL A 131 32.54 -0.29 4.01
N SER A 132 31.22 -0.36 4.09
CA SER A 132 30.52 -1.57 4.48
C SER A 132 30.55 -2.59 3.34
N LYS A 133 30.68 -3.86 3.69
CA LYS A 133 30.64 -4.94 2.69
C LYS A 133 29.27 -4.99 2.04
N PHE A 134 29.27 -5.31 0.75
CA PHE A 134 28.03 -5.65 0.04
C PHE A 134 27.50 -6.99 0.55
N LEU A 135 26.17 -7.10 0.63
CA LEU A 135 25.49 -8.38 0.74
C LEU A 135 25.62 -9.14 -0.58
N ASP A 136 25.37 -10.45 -0.58
CA ASP A 136 25.33 -11.23 -1.83
C ASP A 136 24.12 -10.81 -2.70
N PHE A 137 22.97 -10.54 -2.07
CA PHE A 137 21.74 -10.11 -2.73
C PHE A 137 20.98 -9.10 -1.87
N ILE A 138 20.03 -8.37 -2.47
CA ILE A 138 19.09 -7.51 -1.76
C ILE A 138 17.98 -8.40 -1.20
N PRO A 139 17.83 -8.51 0.12
CA PRO A 139 16.77 -9.30 0.73
C PRO A 139 15.42 -8.56 0.69
N ASP A 140 14.33 -9.31 0.83
CA ASP A 140 13.05 -8.75 1.24
C ASP A 140 13.15 -8.27 2.70
N LEU A 141 12.90 -6.98 2.92
CA LEU A 141 12.98 -6.35 4.23
C LEU A 141 12.06 -7.02 5.28
N HIS A 142 10.94 -7.59 4.85
CA HIS A 142 10.00 -8.32 5.72
C HIS A 142 10.57 -9.61 6.28
N THR A 143 11.53 -10.21 5.56
CA THR A 143 12.25 -11.40 6.03
C THR A 143 13.40 -11.02 6.97
N VAL A 144 13.91 -9.79 6.86
CA VAL A 144 14.99 -9.25 7.72
C VAL A 144 14.43 -8.79 9.06
N THR A 145 13.28 -8.12 9.06
CA THR A 145 12.66 -7.62 10.28
C THR A 145 11.14 -7.54 10.20
N LYS A 146 10.49 -7.51 11.36
CA LYS A 146 9.05 -7.28 11.42
C LYS A 146 8.75 -5.82 11.05
N ILE A 147 8.15 -5.64 9.88
CA ILE A 147 7.52 -4.39 9.45
C ILE A 147 6.07 -4.39 9.95
N ASP A 148 5.63 -3.28 10.55
CA ASP A 148 4.26 -3.16 11.06
C ASP A 148 3.32 -2.53 10.02
N VAL A 149 3.84 -1.62 9.18
CA VAL A 149 3.05 -0.94 8.14
C VAL A 149 3.86 -0.73 6.86
N ASP A 150 3.23 -1.01 5.71
CA ASP A 150 3.79 -0.70 4.39
C ASP A 150 3.13 0.52 3.75
N LEU A 151 3.95 1.37 3.14
CA LEU A 151 3.50 2.43 2.26
C LEU A 151 4.19 2.33 0.89
N PRO A 152 3.57 1.65 -0.09
CA PRO A 152 4.18 1.47 -1.41
C PRO A 152 4.16 2.73 -2.27
N GLY A 153 5.01 2.74 -3.30
CA GLY A 153 5.14 3.81 -4.29
C GLY A 153 6.60 4.21 -4.53
N CYS A 154 6.95 4.68 -5.74
CA CYS A 154 8.32 5.05 -6.09
C CYS A 154 8.41 6.49 -6.62
N PRO A 155 8.30 7.52 -5.75
CA PRO A 155 7.96 7.43 -4.32
C PRO A 155 6.44 7.38 -4.08
N PRO A 156 5.98 7.08 -2.85
CA PRO A 156 4.57 7.28 -2.48
C PRO A 156 4.18 8.74 -2.64
N LYS A 157 2.92 9.03 -2.98
CA LYS A 157 2.41 10.41 -3.03
C LYS A 157 2.53 11.08 -1.66
N THR A 158 2.94 12.35 -1.65
CA THR A 158 3.01 13.22 -0.47
C THR A 158 1.79 13.11 0.43
N GLY A 159 0.58 13.20 -0.14
CA GLY A 159 -0.67 13.09 0.62
C GLY A 159 -0.83 11.75 1.35
N ASN A 160 -0.34 10.65 0.76
CA ASN A 160 -0.38 9.33 1.39
C ASN A 160 0.60 9.24 2.55
N ILE A 161 1.79 9.84 2.42
CA ILE A 161 2.80 9.89 3.49
C ILE A 161 2.26 10.71 4.66
N ILE A 162 1.73 11.90 4.41
CA ILE A 162 1.14 12.77 5.44
C ILE A 162 -0.06 12.09 6.09
N GLY A 163 -0.93 11.45 5.31
CA GLY A 163 -2.07 10.69 5.81
C GLY A 163 -1.64 9.53 6.72
N LEU A 164 -0.60 8.81 6.33
CA LEU A 164 -0.05 7.73 7.15
C LEU A 164 0.60 8.25 8.43
N ILE A 165 1.42 9.29 8.36
CA ILE A 165 2.02 9.92 9.54
C ILE A 165 0.90 10.37 10.49
N ALA A 166 -0.12 11.06 10.00
CA ALA A 166 -1.27 11.48 10.80
C ALA A 166 -2.01 10.29 11.42
N THR A 167 -2.17 9.18 10.69
CA THR A 167 -2.85 7.97 11.17
C THR A 167 -2.04 7.27 12.25
N VAL A 168 -0.74 7.08 12.04
CA VAL A 168 0.14 6.41 13.01
C VAL A 168 0.32 7.29 14.24
N LEU A 169 0.53 8.60 14.09
CA LEU A 169 0.56 9.55 15.20
C LEU A 169 -0.79 9.63 15.92
N GLY A 170 -1.88 9.53 15.17
CA GLY A 170 -3.23 9.35 15.66
C GLY A 170 -3.27 8.13 16.57
N GLN A 171 -2.92 6.94 16.11
CA GLN A 171 -2.90 5.74 16.95
C GLN A 171 -1.97 5.85 18.17
N VAL A 172 -0.89 6.63 18.08
CA VAL A 172 0.08 6.86 19.17
C VAL A 172 -0.42 7.90 20.20
N LYS A 173 -1.20 8.91 19.78
CA LYS A 173 -1.71 9.99 20.66
C LYS A 173 -3.19 9.87 21.01
N THR A 174 -3.95 9.11 20.24
CA THR A 174 -5.40 9.02 20.35
C THR A 174 -5.74 8.17 21.54
N VAL A 175 -6.32 8.81 22.54
CA VAL A 175 -7.01 8.11 23.60
C VAL A 175 -8.34 7.63 23.01
N VAL A 176 -8.35 6.40 22.51
CA VAL A 176 -9.56 5.74 22.04
C VAL A 176 -10.39 5.36 23.25
N ASN A 177 -11.66 5.74 23.26
CA ASN A 177 -12.63 5.27 24.24
C ASN A 177 -13.68 4.39 23.55
N ALA A 178 -13.49 3.08 23.68
CA ALA A 178 -14.38 2.05 23.14
C ALA A 178 -15.76 2.03 23.80
N GLU A 179 -15.96 2.67 24.96
CA GLU A 179 -17.24 2.76 25.67
C GLU A 179 -18.12 3.92 25.17
N LYS A 180 -17.67 4.64 24.14
CA LYS A 180 -18.42 5.67 23.43
C LYS A 180 -18.25 5.50 21.92
N SER A 181 -19.27 5.87 21.18
CA SER A 181 -19.24 5.94 19.72
C SER A 181 -18.74 7.32 19.24
N MET A 182 -18.29 7.41 18.00
CA MET A 182 -17.99 8.71 17.37
C MET A 182 -19.22 9.62 17.28
N CYS A 183 -20.43 9.07 17.30
CA CYS A 183 -21.66 9.88 17.36
C CYS A 183 -21.78 10.65 18.68
N ASP A 184 -21.24 10.13 19.80
CA ASP A 184 -21.30 10.78 21.11
C ASP A 184 -20.41 12.04 21.20
N VAL A 185 -19.45 12.17 20.29
CA VAL A 185 -18.48 13.28 20.23
C VAL A 185 -18.52 13.99 18.88
N CYS A 186 -19.55 13.73 18.06
CA CYS A 186 -19.64 14.26 16.71
C CYS A 186 -19.84 15.79 16.72
N PRO A 187 -18.98 16.56 16.04
CA PRO A 187 -19.05 18.02 16.05
C PRO A 187 -20.05 18.59 15.03
N LEU A 188 -20.60 17.73 14.16
CA LEU A 188 -21.47 18.17 13.07
C LEU A 188 -22.89 18.47 13.57
N GLU A 189 -23.39 19.66 13.22
CA GLU A 189 -24.78 20.05 13.49
C GLU A 189 -25.80 19.23 12.68
N THR A 190 -25.42 18.80 11.46
CA THR A 190 -26.24 17.96 10.59
C THR A 190 -25.55 16.62 10.36
N CYS A 191 -26.27 15.53 10.63
CA CYS A 191 -25.72 14.18 10.44
C CYS A 191 -25.53 13.86 8.96
N LEU A 192 -24.37 13.30 8.60
CA LEU A 192 -24.07 12.88 7.23
C LEU A 192 -25.02 11.79 6.72
N LEU A 193 -25.47 10.89 7.61
CA LEU A 193 -26.43 9.84 7.26
C LEU A 193 -27.82 10.40 6.91
N ASP A 194 -28.19 11.57 7.44
CA ASP A 194 -29.43 12.26 7.08
C ASP A 194 -29.31 12.96 5.71
N GLN A 195 -28.09 13.14 5.22
CA GLN A 195 -27.77 13.70 3.90
C GLN A 195 -27.48 12.61 2.86
N ASP A 196 -27.85 11.35 3.13
CA ASP A 196 -27.56 10.19 2.28
C ASP A 196 -26.05 9.93 2.05
N ARG A 197 -25.19 10.41 2.94
CA ARG A 197 -23.73 10.18 2.89
C ARG A 197 -23.31 9.08 3.86
N LEU A 198 -22.54 8.12 3.37
CA LEU A 198 -21.97 7.04 4.17
C LEU A 198 -21.06 7.57 5.29
N CYS A 199 -21.30 7.10 6.52
CA CYS A 199 -20.53 7.44 7.70
C CYS A 199 -20.66 6.33 8.75
N TYR A 200 -19.53 5.72 9.13
CA TYR A 200 -19.46 4.59 10.06
C TYR A 200 -19.28 5.00 11.53
N GLY A 201 -19.43 6.30 11.82
CA GLY A 201 -19.39 6.85 13.17
C GLY A 201 -20.26 6.15 14.23
N PRO A 202 -21.45 5.58 13.90
CA PRO A 202 -22.27 4.90 14.89
C PRO A 202 -21.65 3.63 15.49
N ILE A 203 -20.73 3.00 14.74
CA ILE A 203 -20.04 1.76 15.14
C ILE A 203 -18.54 1.96 15.41
N THR A 204 -18.04 3.18 15.26
CA THR A 204 -16.63 3.53 15.48
C THR A 204 -16.43 4.06 16.90
N ALA A 205 -15.38 3.65 17.60
CA ALA A 205 -15.04 4.14 18.93
C ALA A 205 -14.71 5.64 18.92
N SER A 206 -15.05 6.34 19.99
CA SER A 206 -14.74 7.76 20.10
C SER A 206 -13.25 8.02 20.32
N ALA A 207 -12.77 9.14 19.81
CA ALA A 207 -11.38 9.56 19.89
C ALA A 207 -11.27 11.07 20.04
N VAL A 208 -10.19 11.55 20.67
CA VAL A 208 -9.81 12.97 20.71
C VAL A 208 -8.31 13.07 20.43
N PRO A 209 -7.85 13.98 19.56
CA PRO A 209 -8.63 14.99 18.80
C PRO A 209 -9.43 14.41 17.61
N LEU A 210 -10.50 15.10 17.19
CA LEU A 210 -11.46 14.65 16.16
C LEU A 210 -10.97 14.87 14.70
N GLY A 211 -9.91 15.66 14.51
CA GLY A 211 -9.25 15.83 13.22
C GLY A 211 -10.19 16.30 12.09
N ARG A 212 -10.12 15.66 10.92
CA ARG A 212 -10.89 16.05 9.73
C ARG A 212 -12.41 15.92 9.87
N ILE A 213 -12.89 15.21 10.89
CA ILE A 213 -14.32 15.02 11.16
C ILE A 213 -14.98 16.36 11.51
N GLU A 214 -14.23 17.28 12.13
CA GLU A 214 -14.67 18.65 12.40
C GLU A 214 -15.02 19.44 11.13
N SER A 215 -14.42 19.07 9.99
CA SER A 215 -14.65 19.70 8.69
C SER A 215 -15.67 18.95 7.81
N GLY A 216 -16.45 18.02 8.38
CA GLY A 216 -17.50 17.28 7.65
C GLY A 216 -16.99 16.06 6.87
N TYR A 217 -15.81 15.55 7.20
CA TYR A 217 -15.31 14.27 6.70
C TYR A 217 -16.06 13.10 7.37
N PRO A 218 -16.52 12.08 6.60
CA PRO A 218 -17.20 10.93 7.19
C PRO A 218 -16.24 10.10 8.02
N VAL A 219 -16.74 9.53 9.12
CA VAL A 219 -15.99 8.56 9.92
C VAL A 219 -15.93 7.24 9.16
N LEU A 220 -14.74 6.69 9.01
CA LEU A 220 -14.42 5.45 8.28
C LEU A 220 -13.85 4.37 9.21
N GLY A 221 -14.08 4.44 10.52
CA GLY A 221 -13.58 3.40 11.42
C GLY A 221 -12.12 3.54 11.84
N GLU A 222 -11.51 4.71 11.58
CA GLU A 222 -10.12 5.05 11.90
C GLU A 222 -9.72 4.86 13.37
N PHE A 223 -10.69 4.72 14.28
CA PHE A 223 -10.48 4.54 15.72
C PHE A 223 -10.91 3.14 16.22
N GLY A 224 -11.18 2.20 15.33
CA GLY A 224 -11.66 0.86 15.67
C GLY A 224 -13.11 0.81 16.11
N LEU A 225 -13.59 -0.39 16.47
CA LEU A 225 -14.99 -0.64 16.82
C LEU A 225 -15.35 -0.12 18.22
N THR A 226 -16.56 0.41 18.38
CA THR A 226 -17.12 0.78 19.70
C THR A 226 -17.88 -0.39 20.33
N LYS A 227 -17.77 -0.54 21.65
CA LYS A 227 -18.63 -1.43 22.45
C LYS A 227 -20.01 -0.82 22.71
N LYS A 228 -20.14 0.51 22.60
CA LYS A 228 -21.39 1.25 22.83
C LYS A 228 -21.86 1.91 21.54
N VAL A 229 -22.59 1.15 20.74
CA VAL A 229 -23.12 1.59 19.44
C VAL A 229 -24.18 2.68 19.63
N HIS A 230 -24.18 3.69 18.75
CA HIS A 230 -25.24 4.69 18.69
C HIS A 230 -26.42 4.20 17.85
N ASN A 231 -27.34 3.47 18.49
CA ASN A 231 -28.42 2.71 17.85
C ASN A 231 -29.20 3.45 16.76
N ILE A 232 -29.66 4.69 17.02
CA ILE A 232 -30.47 5.46 16.05
C ILE A 232 -29.72 5.67 14.72
N ASN A 233 -28.44 6.03 14.81
CA ASN A 233 -27.63 6.30 13.62
C ASN A 233 -27.09 4.99 13.01
N ALA A 234 -26.92 3.94 13.82
CA ALA A 234 -26.57 2.61 13.36
C ALA A 234 -27.69 2.02 12.48
N GLU A 235 -28.95 2.21 12.85
CA GLU A 235 -30.10 1.84 12.01
C GLU A 235 -30.15 2.62 10.70
N LYS A 236 -29.87 3.93 10.72
CA LYS A 236 -29.76 4.76 9.50
C LYS A 236 -28.66 4.23 8.57
N LEU A 237 -27.49 3.92 9.13
CA LEU A 237 -26.36 3.35 8.39
C LEU A 237 -26.73 1.99 7.78
N PHE A 238 -27.32 1.08 8.56
CA PHE A 238 -27.78 -0.21 8.07
C PHE A 238 -28.77 -0.06 6.91
N LYS A 239 -29.74 0.85 7.04
CA LYS A 239 -30.71 1.15 5.98
C LYS A 239 -30.02 1.70 4.72
N LYS A 240 -29.04 2.60 4.85
CA LYS A 240 -28.29 3.13 3.71
C LYS A 240 -27.55 2.03 2.94
N ILE A 241 -26.83 1.15 3.66
CA ILE A 241 -26.05 0.06 3.06
C ILE A 241 -26.94 -0.97 2.35
N THR A 242 -28.17 -1.21 2.86
CA THR A 242 -29.08 -2.26 2.35
C THR A 242 -30.17 -1.75 1.40
N ALA A 243 -30.32 -0.43 1.23
CA ALA A 243 -31.36 0.17 0.39
C ALA A 243 -31.07 0.05 -1.10
N GLN A 244 -29.83 0.30 -1.52
CA GLN A 244 -29.40 0.30 -2.92
C GLN A 244 -27.95 -0.17 -3.04
N PRO A 245 -27.52 -0.66 -4.23
CA PRO A 245 -26.10 -0.90 -4.49
C PRO A 245 -25.28 0.36 -4.22
N LEU A 246 -24.15 0.20 -3.52
CA LEU A 246 -23.25 1.31 -3.24
C LEU A 246 -22.61 1.81 -4.54
N SER A 247 -22.47 3.11 -4.70
CA SER A 247 -21.68 3.69 -5.80
C SER A 247 -20.20 3.32 -5.67
N ARG A 248 -19.42 3.34 -6.76
CA ARG A 248 -17.95 3.12 -6.75
C ARG A 248 -17.20 3.85 -5.63
N LYS A 249 -17.57 5.10 -5.33
CA LYS A 249 -16.96 5.89 -4.24
C LYS A 249 -17.34 5.36 -2.86
N GLU A 250 -18.60 4.98 -2.69
CA GLU A 250 -19.10 4.38 -1.45
C GLU A 250 -18.51 2.98 -1.23
N VAL A 251 -18.34 2.18 -2.29
CA VAL A 251 -17.62 0.89 -2.26
C VAL A 251 -16.20 1.10 -1.74
N GLN A 252 -15.46 2.07 -2.28
CA GLN A 252 -14.11 2.39 -1.80
C GLN A 252 -14.12 2.74 -0.29
N GLN A 253 -15.02 3.61 0.14
CA GLN A 253 -15.15 4.00 1.56
C GLN A 253 -15.51 2.82 2.46
N THR A 254 -16.41 1.95 2.02
CA THR A 254 -16.81 0.74 2.74
C THR A 254 -15.64 -0.23 2.87
N VAL A 255 -14.86 -0.44 1.81
CA VAL A 255 -13.67 -1.29 1.85
C VAL A 255 -12.61 -0.72 2.79
N GLU A 256 -12.29 0.57 2.68
CA GLU A 256 -11.37 1.26 3.59
C GLU A 256 -11.83 1.11 5.05
N THR A 257 -13.13 1.27 5.29
CA THR A 257 -13.70 1.14 6.63
C THR A 257 -13.58 -0.27 7.18
N LEU A 258 -13.97 -1.28 6.40
CA LEU A 258 -13.90 -2.66 6.86
C LEU A 258 -12.45 -3.04 7.18
N LEU A 259 -11.48 -2.58 6.38
CA LEU A 259 -10.06 -2.77 6.66
C LEU A 259 -9.65 -2.16 8.01
N MET A 260 -10.03 -0.89 8.25
CA MET A 260 -9.71 -0.19 9.49
C MET A 260 -10.41 -0.80 10.72
N THR A 261 -11.69 -1.15 10.59
CA THR A 261 -12.54 -1.59 11.71
C THR A 261 -12.29 -3.03 12.15
N LEU A 262 -12.02 -3.93 11.21
CA LEU A 262 -11.69 -5.32 11.53
C LEU A 262 -10.25 -5.48 12.01
N ASN A 263 -9.49 -4.37 12.08
CA ASN A 263 -8.06 -4.36 12.27
C ASN A 263 -7.35 -5.30 11.27
N THR A 264 -8.02 -5.57 10.15
CA THR A 264 -7.44 -6.22 8.99
C THR A 264 -6.67 -5.11 8.30
N VAL A 265 -5.40 -4.96 8.70
CA VAL A 265 -4.42 -4.37 7.78
C VAL A 265 -4.65 -5.07 6.43
N PRO A 266 -4.62 -4.38 5.28
CA PRO A 266 -4.53 -5.05 3.98
C PRO A 266 -3.20 -5.82 3.95
N LEU A 267 -3.16 -6.93 4.70
CA LEU A 267 -2.13 -7.93 4.79
C LEU A 267 -2.27 -8.66 3.47
N GLY A 268 -1.55 -8.19 2.45
CA GLY A 268 -1.56 -8.75 1.10
C GLY A 268 -1.15 -10.23 1.01
N TYR A 269 -1.04 -10.94 2.13
CA TYR A 269 -0.57 -12.33 2.25
C TYR A 269 -1.55 -13.28 2.96
N LEU A 270 -2.71 -12.82 3.44
CA LEU A 270 -3.72 -13.72 4.06
C LEU A 270 -4.92 -13.91 3.13
N VAL A 271 -4.80 -14.82 2.17
CA VAL A 271 -5.93 -15.31 1.36
C VAL A 271 -6.61 -16.47 2.10
N GLY A 272 -7.90 -16.31 2.44
CA GLY A 272 -8.78 -17.38 2.94
C GLY A 272 -9.04 -17.33 4.46
N LYS A 273 -10.30 -17.55 4.86
CA LYS A 273 -10.90 -17.59 6.24
C LYS A 273 -10.56 -16.44 7.23
N ALA A 274 -9.47 -15.69 7.03
CA ALA A 274 -8.92 -14.67 7.90
C ALA A 274 -9.05 -13.25 7.32
N ASP A 275 -9.29 -13.09 6.02
CA ASP A 275 -9.76 -11.84 5.40
C ASP A 275 -11.23 -12.00 4.97
N PRO A 276 -12.18 -11.67 5.87
CA PRO A 276 -13.59 -11.84 5.60
C PRO A 276 -14.08 -10.91 4.48
N ILE A 277 -13.48 -9.73 4.28
CA ILE A 277 -13.91 -8.76 3.28
C ILE A 277 -13.72 -9.33 1.89
N ARG A 278 -12.56 -9.94 1.65
CA ARG A 278 -12.19 -10.53 0.37
C ARG A 278 -12.85 -11.88 0.12
N ALA A 279 -13.07 -12.69 1.16
CA ALA A 279 -13.81 -13.95 1.08
C ALA A 279 -15.20 -13.77 0.47
N VAL A 280 -15.79 -12.58 0.66
CA VAL A 280 -17.14 -12.30 0.17
C VAL A 280 -17.27 -12.39 -1.35
N LYS A 281 -16.20 -12.07 -2.07
CA LYS A 281 -16.16 -12.15 -3.54
C LYS A 281 -15.43 -13.37 -4.07
N LEU A 282 -14.38 -13.83 -3.39
CA LEU A 282 -13.57 -14.97 -3.85
C LEU A 282 -14.18 -16.33 -3.52
N ASP A 283 -14.98 -16.43 -2.46
CA ASP A 283 -15.57 -17.68 -2.00
C ASP A 283 -17.03 -17.46 -1.53
N PRO A 284 -17.91 -16.95 -2.41
CA PRO A 284 -19.26 -16.54 -2.04
C PRO A 284 -20.16 -17.69 -1.58
N ASP A 285 -19.83 -18.92 -1.98
CA ASP A 285 -20.59 -20.15 -1.68
C ASP A 285 -20.33 -20.68 -0.26
N ASN A 286 -19.19 -20.32 0.35
CA ASN A 286 -18.84 -20.71 1.72
C ASN A 286 -19.19 -19.63 2.76
N LEU A 287 -19.72 -18.48 2.33
CA LEU A 287 -20.24 -17.48 3.25
C LEU A 287 -21.56 -17.94 3.86
N ARG A 288 -21.63 -17.94 5.19
CA ARG A 288 -22.91 -18.04 5.88
C ARG A 288 -23.65 -16.72 5.72
N THR A 289 -24.94 -16.80 5.42
CA THR A 289 -25.83 -15.63 5.38
C THR A 289 -26.89 -15.75 6.46
N LYS A 290 -27.44 -14.61 6.88
CA LYS A 290 -28.60 -14.54 7.77
C LYS A 290 -29.56 -13.45 7.32
N LEU A 291 -30.82 -13.58 7.70
CA LEU A 291 -31.85 -12.57 7.44
C LEU A 291 -31.95 -11.61 8.62
N VAL A 292 -31.82 -10.31 8.35
CA VAL A 292 -32.03 -9.23 9.32
C VAL A 292 -32.92 -8.19 8.65
N ASN A 293 -34.08 -7.90 9.24
CA ASN A 293 -35.06 -6.94 8.71
C ASN A 293 -35.41 -7.19 7.22
N GLU A 294 -35.69 -8.45 6.86
CA GLU A 294 -36.02 -8.89 5.49
C GLU A 294 -34.89 -8.70 4.46
N LYS A 295 -33.68 -8.37 4.91
CA LYS A 295 -32.47 -8.26 4.08
C LYS A 295 -31.55 -9.43 4.37
N GLU A 296 -31.08 -10.09 3.31
CA GLU A 296 -30.02 -11.08 3.42
C GLU A 296 -28.67 -10.37 3.58
N ILE A 297 -27.94 -10.72 4.62
CA ILE A 297 -26.61 -10.17 4.93
C ILE A 297 -25.63 -11.30 5.22
N VAL A 298 -24.32 -11.02 5.14
CA VAL A 298 -23.30 -11.98 5.55
C VAL A 298 -23.37 -12.17 7.07
N ASP A 299 -23.40 -13.43 7.53
CA ASP A 299 -23.36 -13.77 8.95
C ASP A 299 -21.93 -13.63 9.47
N PHE A 300 -21.61 -12.42 9.91
CA PHE A 300 -20.31 -12.05 10.46
C PHE A 300 -20.46 -11.61 11.91
N THR A 301 -19.65 -12.19 12.80
CA THR A 301 -19.69 -11.90 14.24
C THR A 301 -18.30 -11.53 14.73
N VAL A 302 -18.17 -10.33 15.30
CA VAL A 302 -17.01 -9.95 16.10
C VAL A 302 -17.33 -10.23 17.56
N GLU A 303 -16.62 -11.18 18.17
CA GLU A 303 -16.82 -11.52 19.58
C GLU A 303 -16.63 -10.30 20.48
N GLY A 304 -17.55 -10.12 21.43
CA GLY A 304 -17.51 -9.00 22.39
C GLY A 304 -18.14 -7.68 21.90
N TYR A 305 -18.78 -7.66 20.72
CA TYR A 305 -19.46 -6.49 20.18
C TYR A 305 -20.99 -6.65 20.03
N PRO A 306 -21.78 -5.55 20.04
CA PRO A 306 -23.24 -5.61 19.91
C PRO A 306 -23.73 -6.20 18.59
N GLU A 307 -24.89 -6.85 18.59
CA GLU A 307 -25.45 -7.52 17.41
C GLU A 307 -25.71 -6.57 16.23
N ILE A 308 -26.20 -5.35 16.51
CA ILE A 308 -26.43 -4.34 15.46
C ILE A 308 -25.15 -3.97 14.71
N LEU A 309 -24.00 -3.96 15.39
CA LEU A 309 -22.70 -3.70 14.77
C LEU A 309 -22.31 -4.86 13.86
N ASN A 310 -22.44 -6.09 14.35
CA ASN A 310 -22.22 -7.31 13.56
C ASN A 310 -23.11 -7.33 12.31
N ASN A 311 -24.36 -6.90 12.44
CA ASN A 311 -25.29 -6.80 11.31
C ASN A 311 -24.89 -5.71 10.30
N ILE A 312 -24.34 -4.58 10.74
CA ILE A 312 -23.83 -3.52 9.84
C ILE A 312 -22.60 -3.99 9.06
N VAL A 313 -21.66 -4.65 9.74
CA VAL A 313 -20.48 -5.24 9.08
C VAL A 313 -20.91 -6.31 8.08
N GLY A 314 -21.81 -7.20 8.48
CA GLY A 314 -22.39 -8.23 7.61
C GLY A 314 -23.16 -7.66 6.41
N ALA A 315 -23.90 -6.56 6.59
CA ALA A 315 -24.60 -5.86 5.52
C ALA A 315 -23.63 -5.17 4.55
N ALA A 316 -22.58 -4.54 5.07
CA ALA A 316 -21.53 -3.92 4.26
C ALA A 316 -20.87 -4.97 3.36
N MET A 317 -20.46 -6.09 3.95
CA MET A 317 -19.94 -7.25 3.22
C MET A 317 -20.96 -7.76 2.20
N GLY A 318 -22.22 -7.98 2.58
CA GLY A 318 -23.27 -8.42 1.67
C GLY A 318 -23.45 -7.50 0.46
N ASN A 319 -23.40 -6.18 0.65
CA ASN A 319 -23.46 -5.24 -0.47
C ASN A 319 -22.26 -5.44 -1.42
N LEU A 320 -21.05 -5.56 -0.87
CA LEU A 320 -19.84 -5.79 -1.66
C LEU A 320 -19.97 -7.05 -2.54
N LYS A 321 -20.51 -8.17 -2.02
CA LYS A 321 -20.69 -9.45 -2.73
C LYS A 321 -21.28 -9.27 -4.14
N ASP A 322 -22.39 -8.56 -4.22
CA ASP A 322 -23.20 -8.45 -5.43
C ASP A 322 -22.92 -7.15 -6.22
N ASN A 323 -21.97 -6.33 -5.76
CA ASN A 323 -21.69 -5.03 -6.37
C ASN A 323 -20.72 -5.16 -7.55
N PRO A 324 -21.10 -4.73 -8.77
CA PRO A 324 -20.22 -4.77 -9.95
C PRO A 324 -19.02 -3.84 -9.83
N ASP A 325 -19.12 -2.74 -9.07
CA ASP A 325 -18.02 -1.80 -8.82
C ASP A 325 -17.03 -2.32 -7.76
N TYR A 326 -17.39 -3.35 -7.00
CA TYR A 326 -16.49 -4.04 -6.07
C TYR A 326 -15.80 -5.22 -6.76
N ASP A 327 -15.13 -5.04 -7.89
CA ASP A 327 -14.31 -6.09 -8.47
C ASP A 327 -12.89 -6.09 -7.90
N ASP A 328 -12.10 -7.13 -8.19
CA ASP A 328 -10.67 -7.15 -7.89
C ASP A 328 -9.92 -5.90 -8.41
N SER A 329 -10.50 -5.18 -9.38
CA SER A 329 -9.96 -3.97 -9.97
C SER A 329 -10.24 -2.69 -9.17
N ALA A 330 -11.18 -2.70 -8.22
CA ALA A 330 -11.52 -1.56 -7.35
C ALA A 330 -10.33 -1.07 -6.52
N GLN A 331 -9.33 -1.91 -6.34
CA GLN A 331 -8.08 -1.62 -5.63
C GLN A 331 -6.86 -1.57 -6.55
N THR A 332 -7.07 -1.58 -7.87
CA THR A 332 -6.00 -1.46 -8.88
C THR A 332 -5.89 -0.02 -9.37
N VAL A 333 -4.85 0.30 -10.14
CA VAL A 333 -4.74 1.62 -10.80
C VAL A 333 -5.93 1.90 -11.74
N CYS A 334 -6.60 0.88 -12.29
CA CYS A 334 -7.76 1.05 -13.18
C CYS A 334 -8.95 1.71 -12.46
N SER A 335 -9.17 1.34 -11.19
CA SER A 335 -9.42 2.26 -10.07
C SER A 335 -9.68 3.74 -10.33
N GLN A 336 -8.57 4.37 -10.66
CA GLN A 336 -8.35 5.81 -10.59
C GLN A 336 -7.98 6.35 -11.98
N CYS A 337 -8.05 5.51 -13.01
CA CYS A 337 -7.73 5.86 -14.39
C CYS A 337 -9.00 6.27 -15.12
N GLU A 338 -8.98 7.44 -15.75
CA GLU A 338 -10.12 8.02 -16.46
C GLU A 338 -10.26 7.51 -17.90
N ARG A 339 -9.35 6.65 -18.36
CA ARG A 339 -9.34 6.15 -19.73
C ARG A 339 -10.47 5.17 -20.00
N ASN A 340 -11.03 5.28 -21.19
CA ASN A 340 -12.09 4.42 -21.70
C ASN A 340 -11.55 3.02 -22.03
N VAL A 341 -12.07 2.03 -21.32
CA VAL A 341 -11.81 0.62 -21.62
C VAL A 341 -12.91 0.14 -22.57
N VAL A 342 -12.62 0.24 -23.87
CA VAL A 342 -13.47 -0.28 -24.95
C VAL A 342 -12.72 -1.43 -25.58
N ASP A 343 -13.35 -2.61 -25.68
CA ASP A 343 -12.77 -3.86 -26.18
C ASP A 343 -11.56 -4.34 -25.34
N LYS A 344 -11.77 -5.30 -24.44
CA LYS A 344 -10.75 -5.78 -23.47
C LYS A 344 -9.61 -6.62 -24.07
N GLU A 345 -9.42 -6.56 -25.38
CA GLU A 345 -8.46 -7.39 -26.11
C GLU A 345 -7.38 -6.53 -26.74
N VAL A 346 -6.15 -7.07 -26.74
CA VAL A 346 -4.98 -6.45 -27.35
C VAL A 346 -4.72 -7.11 -28.69
N ILE A 347 -4.62 -6.33 -29.77
CA ILE A 347 -4.32 -6.90 -31.11
C ILE A 347 -2.86 -7.34 -31.18
N ARG A 348 -1.95 -6.49 -30.70
CA ARG A 348 -0.51 -6.73 -30.61
C ARG A 348 0.11 -5.78 -29.58
N TYR A 349 1.26 -6.14 -29.03
CA TYR A 349 2.03 -5.22 -28.20
C TYR A 349 2.94 -4.32 -29.03
N ILE A 350 3.11 -3.08 -28.57
CA ILE A 350 4.04 -2.09 -29.12
C ILE A 350 4.87 -1.48 -27.98
N ARG A 351 6.06 -1.00 -28.30
CA ARG A 351 6.96 -0.35 -27.34
C ARG A 351 6.51 1.06 -27.04
N ASP A 352 6.90 1.56 -25.88
CA ASP A 352 6.52 2.90 -25.41
C ASP A 352 6.99 4.04 -26.35
N TYR A 353 8.02 3.80 -27.17
CA TYR A 353 8.51 4.76 -28.16
C TYR A 353 7.81 4.67 -29.53
N GLU A 354 6.95 3.66 -29.73
CA GLU A 354 6.26 3.43 -31.00
C GLU A 354 4.94 4.17 -31.02
N GLY A 355 4.85 5.19 -31.89
CA GLY A 355 3.63 5.97 -32.10
C GLY A 355 3.32 6.93 -30.96
N PHE A 356 2.12 7.52 -31.03
CA PHE A 356 1.59 8.43 -30.01
C PHE A 356 0.31 7.82 -29.45
N PRO A 357 0.25 7.51 -28.14
CA PRO A 357 -0.95 6.94 -27.55
C PRO A 357 -2.10 7.95 -27.59
N ASP A 358 -3.28 7.46 -27.97
CA ASP A 358 -4.55 8.17 -27.81
C ASP A 358 -4.78 8.46 -26.32
N GLN A 359 -5.24 9.67 -25.99
CA GLN A 359 -5.36 10.13 -24.60
C GLN A 359 -6.61 9.60 -23.89
N GLU A 360 -7.65 9.23 -24.63
CA GLU A 360 -8.92 8.80 -24.06
C GLU A 360 -8.99 7.28 -23.95
N LYS A 361 -8.44 6.54 -24.92
CA LYS A 361 -8.50 5.07 -24.93
C LYS A 361 -7.53 4.45 -23.93
N CYS A 362 -7.91 3.33 -23.33
CA CYS A 362 -7.03 2.53 -22.47
C CYS A 362 -5.71 2.17 -23.17
N LEU A 363 -4.57 2.52 -22.57
CA LEU A 363 -3.24 2.28 -23.11
C LEU A 363 -2.96 0.78 -23.36
N LEU A 364 -3.48 -0.08 -22.48
CA LEU A 364 -3.34 -1.53 -22.63
C LEU A 364 -4.00 -2.04 -23.92
N VAL A 365 -5.23 -1.59 -24.18
CA VAL A 365 -5.97 -1.98 -25.40
C VAL A 365 -5.31 -1.42 -26.66
N GLN A 366 -4.61 -0.30 -26.55
CA GLN A 366 -3.81 0.27 -27.65
C GLN A 366 -2.54 -0.54 -27.95
N GLY A 367 -2.17 -1.49 -27.10
CA GLY A 367 -0.97 -2.33 -27.26
C GLY A 367 0.22 -1.88 -26.40
N TYR A 368 0.11 -0.83 -25.59
CA TYR A 368 1.17 -0.45 -24.66
C TYR A 368 1.11 -1.32 -23.41
N VAL A 369 2.25 -1.82 -22.93
CA VAL A 369 2.30 -2.69 -21.75
C VAL A 369 2.04 -1.87 -20.49
N CYS A 370 0.79 -1.84 -20.04
CA CYS A 370 0.37 -1.12 -18.86
C CYS A 370 0.08 -2.08 -17.70
N MET A 371 0.88 -2.01 -16.63
CA MET A 371 0.76 -2.83 -15.42
C MET A 371 -0.43 -2.46 -14.52
N GLY A 372 -1.18 -1.42 -14.89
CA GLY A 372 -2.27 -0.84 -14.09
C GLY A 372 -3.30 -1.87 -13.56
N PRO A 373 -3.76 -2.84 -14.37
CA PRO A 373 -4.74 -3.85 -13.94
C PRO A 373 -4.27 -4.79 -12.82
N ILE A 374 -2.97 -4.90 -12.60
CA ILE A 374 -2.39 -5.77 -11.56
C ILE A 374 -1.65 -4.99 -10.48
N THR A 375 -1.65 -3.66 -10.55
CA THR A 375 -0.91 -2.77 -9.64
C THR A 375 -1.86 -2.12 -8.63
N LYS A 376 -1.48 -2.04 -7.36
CA LYS A 376 -2.26 -1.39 -6.30
C LYS A 376 -2.59 0.08 -6.60
N ALA A 377 -3.81 0.50 -6.27
CA ALA A 377 -4.28 1.88 -6.34
C ALA A 377 -3.59 2.78 -5.29
N GLY A 378 -3.75 4.09 -5.42
CA GLY A 378 -3.26 5.09 -4.46
C GLY A 378 -2.32 6.13 -5.06
N CYS A 379 -1.91 5.96 -6.32
CA CYS A 379 -1.12 6.94 -7.06
C CYS A 379 -1.97 7.94 -7.86
N GLY A 380 -3.30 7.74 -7.92
CA GLY A 380 -4.21 8.53 -8.75
C GLY A 380 -3.98 8.33 -10.24
N ALA A 381 -3.52 7.14 -10.65
CA ALA A 381 -3.17 6.82 -12.04
C ALA A 381 -2.23 7.82 -12.74
N THR A 382 -1.29 8.41 -11.97
CA THR A 382 -0.43 9.53 -12.43
C THR A 382 0.21 9.28 -13.81
N CYS A 383 0.79 8.10 -14.05
CA CYS A 383 1.43 7.79 -15.34
C CYS A 383 0.40 7.79 -16.49
N CYS A 384 -0.75 7.15 -16.27
CA CYS A 384 -1.80 7.04 -17.28
C CYS A 384 -2.38 8.41 -17.66
N ASN A 385 -2.51 9.30 -16.66
CA ASN A 385 -2.96 10.67 -16.86
C ASN A 385 -1.90 11.53 -17.58
N ALA A 386 -0.62 11.16 -17.45
CA ALA A 386 0.49 11.74 -18.21
C ALA A 386 0.71 11.06 -19.59
N ASN A 387 -0.26 10.28 -20.08
CA ASN A 387 -0.18 9.54 -21.34
C ASN A 387 0.96 8.50 -21.42
N SER A 388 1.30 7.89 -20.30
CA SER A 388 2.31 6.82 -20.19
C SER A 388 1.73 5.57 -19.50
N PRO A 389 2.10 4.35 -19.92
CA PRO A 389 1.64 3.14 -19.25
C PRO A 389 2.07 3.09 -17.78
N CYS A 390 1.27 2.46 -16.94
CA CYS A 390 1.64 2.18 -15.55
C CYS A 390 2.79 1.17 -15.51
N LEU A 391 3.81 1.45 -14.68
CA LEU A 391 5.00 0.62 -14.53
C LEU A 391 4.95 -0.35 -13.35
N GLY A 392 3.92 -0.28 -12.50
CA GLY A 392 3.79 -1.19 -11.35
C GLY A 392 4.51 -0.80 -10.08
N CYS A 393 4.92 0.47 -9.92
CA CYS A 393 5.75 0.88 -8.78
C CYS A 393 5.05 0.87 -7.41
N TYR A 394 3.72 0.73 -7.37
CA TYR A 394 2.95 0.55 -6.14
C TYR A 394 2.85 -0.94 -5.73
N GLY A 395 3.45 -1.83 -6.52
CA GLY A 395 3.45 -3.26 -6.27
C GLY A 395 2.13 -3.94 -6.64
N PRO A 396 2.04 -5.25 -6.35
CA PRO A 396 0.88 -6.05 -6.67
C PRO A 396 -0.40 -5.49 -6.05
N ALA A 397 -1.47 -5.51 -6.84
CA ALA A 397 -2.82 -5.40 -6.33
C ALA A 397 -3.08 -6.51 -5.32
N LEU A 398 -4.05 -6.31 -4.44
CA LEU A 398 -4.24 -7.20 -3.29
C LEU A 398 -4.52 -8.66 -3.71
N ASN A 399 -5.08 -8.88 -4.90
CA ASN A 399 -5.34 -10.21 -5.45
C ASN A 399 -4.20 -10.86 -6.24
N VAL A 400 -3.01 -10.29 -6.18
CA VAL A 400 -1.85 -10.74 -6.93
C VAL A 400 -0.77 -11.20 -5.96
N ASP A 401 -0.61 -12.52 -5.84
CA ASP A 401 0.37 -13.11 -4.91
C ASP A 401 1.80 -12.91 -5.43
N ASP A 402 2.03 -13.18 -6.72
CA ASP A 402 3.31 -12.97 -7.38
C ASP A 402 3.13 -12.06 -8.61
N PHE A 403 3.67 -10.85 -8.51
CA PHE A 403 3.51 -9.80 -9.50
C PHE A 403 4.05 -10.20 -10.89
N PRO A 404 5.29 -10.71 -11.04
CA PRO A 404 5.78 -11.11 -12.35
C PRO A 404 5.05 -12.33 -12.92
N SER A 405 4.70 -13.35 -12.14
CA SER A 405 3.93 -14.50 -12.64
C SER A 405 2.54 -14.07 -13.13
N LYS A 406 1.88 -13.17 -12.41
CA LYS A 406 0.58 -12.64 -12.84
C LYS A 406 0.69 -11.87 -14.15
N ALA A 407 1.73 -11.06 -14.32
CA ALA A 407 1.99 -10.35 -15.56
C ALA A 407 2.26 -11.33 -16.73
N MET A 408 3.12 -12.33 -16.50
CA MET A 408 3.43 -13.39 -17.47
C MET A 408 2.19 -14.20 -17.89
N SER A 409 1.20 -14.34 -17.02
CA SER A 409 -0.08 -14.97 -17.34
C SER A 409 -1.02 -14.00 -18.08
N LEU A 410 -1.18 -12.78 -17.57
CA LEU A 410 -2.16 -11.82 -18.06
C LEU A 410 -1.86 -11.35 -19.49
N PHE A 411 -0.65 -10.84 -19.75
CA PHE A 411 -0.36 -10.14 -21.00
C PHE A 411 -0.43 -11.05 -22.23
N PRO A 412 0.14 -12.27 -22.23
CA PRO A 412 -0.06 -13.18 -23.35
C PRO A 412 -1.53 -13.57 -23.54
N SER A 413 -2.29 -13.77 -22.46
CA SER A 413 -3.67 -14.27 -22.51
C SER A 413 -4.67 -13.30 -23.15
N ILE A 414 -4.41 -11.99 -23.07
CA ILE A 414 -5.30 -10.96 -23.63
C ILE A 414 -4.88 -10.49 -25.03
N CYS A 415 -3.77 -11.02 -25.55
CA CYS A 415 -3.21 -10.63 -26.85
C CYS A 415 -3.61 -11.61 -27.95
N ARG A 416 -4.11 -11.10 -29.07
CA ARG A 416 -4.53 -11.89 -30.24
C ARG A 416 -3.40 -12.14 -31.26
N ASP A 417 -2.21 -11.62 -31.00
CA ASP A 417 -1.05 -11.84 -31.87
C ASP A 417 -0.55 -13.30 -31.77
N ASP A 418 0.29 -13.69 -32.72
CA ASP A 418 0.91 -15.01 -32.74
C ASP A 418 1.80 -15.21 -31.48
N PRO A 419 1.75 -16.39 -30.82
CA PRO A 419 2.55 -16.66 -29.63
C PRO A 419 4.06 -16.42 -29.79
N GLU A 420 4.64 -16.66 -30.97
CA GLU A 420 6.06 -16.40 -31.21
C GLU A 420 6.36 -14.90 -31.29
N ASN A 421 5.45 -14.10 -31.83
CA ASN A 421 5.56 -12.63 -31.82
C ASN A 421 5.48 -12.09 -30.39
N ILE A 422 4.54 -12.61 -29.58
CA ILE A 422 4.39 -12.24 -28.16
C ILE A 422 5.67 -12.56 -27.39
N LYS A 423 6.20 -13.77 -27.56
CA LYS A 423 7.45 -14.20 -26.91
C LYS A 423 8.64 -13.33 -27.33
N LYS A 424 8.76 -13.01 -28.61
CA LYS A 424 9.82 -12.13 -29.13
C LYS A 424 9.70 -10.70 -28.60
N PHE A 425 8.48 -10.20 -28.44
CA PHE A 425 8.24 -8.88 -27.85
C PHE A 425 8.69 -8.84 -26.38
N PHE A 426 8.36 -9.86 -25.59
CA PHE A 426 8.78 -9.96 -24.19
C PHE A 426 10.17 -10.61 -24.03
N SER A 427 11.18 -10.05 -24.70
CA SER A 427 12.57 -10.53 -24.63
C SER A 427 13.25 -10.31 -23.27
N ASP A 428 12.75 -9.36 -22.47
CA ASP A 428 13.20 -9.09 -21.09
C ASP A 428 11.98 -9.07 -20.15
N PRO A 429 11.43 -10.25 -19.79
CA PRO A 429 10.27 -10.32 -18.93
C PRO A 429 10.60 -9.91 -17.49
N ALA A 430 11.83 -10.14 -17.01
CA ALA A 430 12.23 -9.77 -15.66
C ALA A 430 12.30 -8.25 -15.48
N GLY A 431 12.96 -7.54 -16.41
CA GLY A 431 13.05 -6.07 -16.37
C GLY A 431 11.73 -5.37 -16.61
N LEU A 432 10.77 -6.01 -17.28
CA LEU A 432 9.44 -5.47 -17.53
C LEU A 432 8.44 -5.76 -16.41
N PHE A 433 8.38 -7.00 -15.93
CA PHE A 433 7.33 -7.45 -15.02
C PHE A 433 7.75 -7.48 -13.55
N ALA A 434 9.06 -7.49 -13.25
CA ALA A 434 9.60 -7.50 -11.90
C ALA A 434 10.38 -6.24 -11.53
N ARG A 435 10.27 -5.17 -12.33
CA ARG A 435 11.07 -3.93 -12.20
C ARG A 435 11.21 -3.40 -10.77
N PHE A 436 10.19 -3.56 -9.92
CA PHE A 436 10.20 -3.03 -8.56
C PHE A 436 10.20 -4.11 -7.47
N CYS A 437 10.14 -5.40 -7.82
CA CYS A 437 9.76 -6.45 -6.87
C CYS A 437 10.54 -7.75 -7.03
N VAL A 438 11.72 -7.76 -7.69
CA VAL A 438 12.53 -9.00 -7.80
C VAL A 438 12.74 -9.65 -6.42
N PRO A 439 13.18 -8.93 -5.35
CA PRO A 439 13.44 -9.53 -4.04
C PRO A 439 12.22 -10.15 -3.35
N THR A 440 11.02 -9.61 -3.58
CA THR A 440 9.77 -10.10 -2.98
C THR A 440 9.00 -11.07 -3.87
N SER A 441 9.46 -11.29 -5.10
CA SER A 441 8.82 -12.17 -6.07
C SER A 441 9.43 -13.57 -6.09
N SER A 442 8.73 -14.49 -6.76
CA SER A 442 9.19 -15.83 -7.07
C SER A 442 10.51 -15.89 -7.86
N LEU A 443 10.90 -14.82 -8.56
CA LEU A 443 12.20 -14.73 -9.22
C LEU A 443 13.36 -14.70 -8.21
N GLY A 444 13.17 -14.01 -7.09
CA GLY A 444 14.13 -13.93 -5.98
C GLY A 444 15.52 -13.42 -6.37
N ARG A 445 16.41 -14.34 -6.74
CA ARG A 445 17.82 -14.07 -7.09
C ARG A 445 18.35 -15.11 -8.08
N LYS A 446 19.45 -14.78 -8.75
CA LYS A 446 20.23 -15.69 -9.60
C LYS A 446 20.57 -16.94 -8.78
N VAL A 447 20.22 -18.10 -9.31
CA VAL A 447 20.64 -19.39 -8.77
C VAL A 447 21.86 -19.82 -9.54
N GLU A 448 22.99 -19.98 -8.85
CA GLU A 448 24.16 -20.61 -9.47
C GLU A 448 23.89 -22.12 -9.54
N GLU A 449 23.95 -22.68 -10.75
CA GLU A 449 23.93 -24.14 -10.92
C GLU A 449 25.25 -24.68 -10.35
N ASN A 450 25.16 -25.33 -9.17
CA ASN A 450 26.24 -26.13 -8.60
C ASN A 450 26.37 -27.47 -9.33
#